data_AF-A0A2L2YXJ5-F1
#
_entry.id   AF-A0A2L2YXJ5-F1
#
_cell.length_a   1.000
_cell.length_b   1.000
_cell.length_c   1.000
_cell.angle_alpha   90.00
_cell.angle_beta   90.00
_cell.angle_gamma   90.00
#
_symmetry.space_group_name_H-M   'P 1'
#
loop_
_entity.id
_entity.type
_entity.pdbx_description
1 polymer ?
#
loop_
_entity_poly.entity_id
_entity_poly.type
_entity_poly.pdbx_seq_one_letter_code
_entity_poly.pdbx_strand_id
1 'polypeptide(L)'
;FGHTQSSCTNNPRCVKCAGPHRSYVCTKPRSTPAKCANFAGDHTANCTGCPSRQLKRRLQPRRKPRADLPKPIPPKISPAARTLLLVAELEKLMDNPEVLALLQNLVISKTSKIFTSEQT
;
A
#
# COMPACT_ATOMS: atom_id res chain seq x y z
N PHE A 1 11.55 4.40 18.35
CA PHE A 1 11.30 4.95 17.00
C PHE A 1 12.00 4.08 15.99
N GLY A 2 11.45 3.95 14.78
CA GLY A 2 12.09 3.21 13.70
C GLY A 2 11.91 1.69 13.74
N HIS A 3 11.00 1.18 14.58
CA HIS A 3 10.63 -0.24 14.62
C HIS A 3 9.12 -0.39 14.36
N THR A 4 8.68 -1.57 13.97
CA THR A 4 7.27 -1.94 13.84
C THR A 4 6.68 -2.28 15.21
N GLN A 5 5.35 -2.29 15.34
CA GLN A 5 4.70 -2.71 16.59
C GLN A 5 5.11 -4.12 17.02
N SER A 6 5.24 -5.06 16.07
CA SER A 6 5.65 -6.44 16.32
C SER A 6 7.10 -6.60 16.78
N SER A 7 7.97 -5.64 16.46
CA SER A 7 9.40 -5.66 16.86
C SER A 7 9.67 -4.79 18.09
N CYS A 8 8.63 -4.28 18.75
CA CYS A 8 8.76 -3.49 19.97
C CYS A 8 8.92 -4.41 21.19
N THR A 9 10.05 -4.31 21.90
CA THR A 9 10.31 -5.05 23.15
C THR A 9 9.94 -4.26 24.41
N ASN A 10 9.47 -3.02 24.26
CA ASN A 10 9.06 -2.19 25.39
C ASN A 10 7.69 -2.60 25.92
N ASN A 11 7.50 -2.50 27.24
CA ASN A 11 6.18 -2.60 27.85
C ASN A 11 5.18 -1.61 27.21
N PRO A 12 3.92 -2.03 27.02
CA PRO A 12 2.91 -1.18 26.40
C PRO A 12 2.67 0.08 27.25
N ARG A 13 2.68 1.24 26.60
CA ARG A 13 2.31 2.52 27.22
C ARG A 13 1.15 3.14 26.46
N CYS A 14 0.20 3.70 27.22
CA CYS A 14 -0.96 4.35 26.66
C CYS A 14 -0.55 5.62 25.90
N VAL A 15 -1.04 5.79 24.66
CA VAL A 15 -0.70 6.97 23.85
C VAL A 15 -1.42 8.24 24.32
N LYS A 16 -2.44 8.12 25.17
CA LYS A 16 -3.19 9.25 25.74
C LYS A 16 -2.53 9.80 27.00
N CYS A 17 -2.11 8.92 27.92
CA CYS A 17 -1.65 9.31 29.26
C CYS A 17 -0.25 8.81 29.64
N ALA A 18 0.43 8.05 28.77
CA ALA A 18 1.71 7.40 29.04
C ALA A 18 1.72 6.34 30.16
N GLY A 19 0.55 5.95 30.70
CA GLY A 19 0.42 4.92 31.73
C GLY A 19 0.66 3.49 31.22
N PRO A 20 0.88 2.51 32.13
CA PRO A 20 1.23 1.12 31.81
C PRO A 20 0.01 0.27 31.39
N HIS A 21 -0.73 0.74 30.40
CA HIS A 21 -1.90 0.04 29.85
C HIS A 21 -2.07 0.34 28.36
N ARG A 22 -2.90 -0.44 27.69
CA ARG A 22 -3.27 -0.21 26.28
C ARG A 22 -4.31 0.91 26.18
N SER A 23 -4.23 1.69 25.10
CA SER A 23 -5.04 2.91 24.92
C SER A 23 -6.56 2.70 24.96
N TYR A 24 -7.06 1.50 24.69
CA TYR A 24 -8.50 1.16 24.76
C TYR A 24 -9.02 1.04 26.19
N VAL A 25 -8.15 0.71 27.17
CA VAL A 25 -8.50 0.66 28.61
C VAL A 25 -8.46 2.07 29.23
N CYS A 26 -7.89 3.04 28.52
CA CYS A 26 -7.64 4.35 29.07
C CYS A 26 -8.92 5.19 29.19
N THR A 27 -9.27 5.57 30.41
CA THR A 27 -10.39 6.44 30.79
C THR A 27 -10.13 7.93 30.52
N LYS A 28 -8.91 8.31 30.13
CA LYS A 28 -8.58 9.70 29.83
C LYS A 28 -9.44 10.24 28.68
N PRO A 29 -10.15 11.38 28.87
CA PRO A 29 -11.01 11.95 27.84
C PRO A 29 -10.19 12.49 26.67
N ARG A 30 -10.76 12.40 25.46
CA ARG A 30 -10.10 12.84 24.22
C ARG A 30 -9.87 14.36 24.14
N SER A 31 -10.61 15.14 24.92
CA SER A 31 -10.47 16.60 25.00
C SER A 31 -9.21 17.06 25.73
N THR A 32 -8.55 16.16 26.47
CA THR A 32 -7.32 16.50 27.20
C THR A 32 -6.08 16.23 26.35
N PRO A 33 -5.04 17.07 26.44
CA PRO A 33 -3.83 16.89 25.65
C PRO A 33 -3.17 15.54 25.96
N ALA A 34 -2.62 14.87 24.94
CA ALA A 34 -1.92 13.61 25.13
C ALA A 34 -0.61 13.79 25.90
N LYS A 35 -0.17 12.76 26.63
CA LYS A 35 1.12 12.79 27.34
C LYS A 35 2.17 11.97 26.60
N CYS A 36 3.35 12.56 26.40
CA CYS A 36 4.44 11.96 25.66
C CYS A 36 5.07 10.82 26.47
N ALA A 37 5.00 9.59 25.96
CA ALA A 37 5.58 8.44 26.63
C ALA A 37 7.13 8.47 26.76
N ASN A 38 7.80 9.34 26.00
CA ASN A 38 9.26 9.47 26.01
C ASN A 38 9.78 10.63 26.88
N PHE A 39 9.04 11.73 26.98
CA PHE A 39 9.51 12.98 27.62
C PHE A 39 8.43 13.69 28.46
N ALA A 40 7.29 13.03 28.69
CA ALA A 40 6.19 13.51 29.52
C ALA A 40 5.51 14.84 29.12
N GLY A 41 5.88 15.48 28.01
CA GLY A 41 5.22 16.70 27.51
C GLY A 41 3.84 16.47 26.88
N ASP A 42 3.13 17.56 26.59
CA ASP A 42 1.72 17.59 26.14
C ASP A 42 1.58 17.32 24.62
N HIS A 43 2.13 16.20 24.19
CA HIS A 43 2.01 15.69 22.83
C HIS A 43 2.13 14.16 22.83
N THR A 44 1.71 13.51 21.75
CA THR A 44 1.97 12.07 21.61
C THR A 44 3.46 11.83 21.33
N ALA A 45 3.97 10.65 21.73
CA ALA A 45 5.36 10.28 21.46
C ALA A 45 5.75 10.35 19.97
N ASN A 46 4.79 10.29 19.04
CA ASN A 46 5.04 10.40 17.61
C ASN A 46 5.11 11.85 17.07
N CYS A 47 4.94 12.88 17.90
CA CYS A 47 5.06 14.27 17.46
C CYS A 47 6.40 14.55 16.76
N THR A 48 6.37 15.28 15.64
CA THR A 48 7.55 15.66 14.86
C THR A 48 8.47 16.59 15.64
N GLY A 49 7.90 17.48 16.46
CA GLY A 49 8.62 18.39 17.35
C GLY A 49 9.13 17.77 18.66
N CYS A 50 8.93 16.47 18.89
CA CYS A 50 9.35 15.84 20.14
C CYS A 50 10.90 15.87 20.30
N PRO A 51 11.46 16.42 21.39
CA PRO A 51 12.91 16.46 21.61
C PRO A 51 13.57 15.07 21.57
N SER A 52 12.89 14.05 22.11
CA SER A 52 13.36 12.66 22.12
C SER A 52 13.57 12.08 20.72
N ARG A 53 12.80 12.54 19.72
CA ARG A 53 12.97 12.13 18.32
C ARG A 53 14.27 12.67 17.73
N GLN A 54 14.61 13.92 18.05
CA GLN A 54 15.82 14.56 17.54
C GLN A 54 17.08 13.91 18.11
N LEU A 55 17.08 13.61 19.42
CA LEU A 55 18.19 12.91 20.08
C LEU A 55 18.42 11.53 19.46
N LYS A 56 17.36 10.73 19.31
CA LYS A 56 17.48 9.39 18.71
C LYS A 56 17.94 9.45 17.25
N ARG A 57 17.55 10.46 16.46
CA ARG A 57 18.05 10.60 15.08
C ARG A 57 19.56 10.86 15.01
N ARG A 58 20.14 11.57 15.99
CA ARG A 58 21.58 11.82 16.07
C ARG A 58 22.39 10.59 16.47
N LEU A 59 21.82 9.74 17.32
CA LEU A 59 22.48 8.54 17.84
C LEU A 59 22.33 7.31 16.95
N GLN A 60 21.36 7.30 16.03
CA GLN A 60 21.14 6.17 15.13
C GLN A 60 22.17 6.23 13.99
N PRO A 61 22.85 5.10 13.68
CA PRO A 61 23.63 5.00 12.45
C PRO A 61 22.77 5.45 11.27
N ARG A 62 23.34 6.25 10.36
CA ARG A 62 22.64 6.58 9.10
C ARG A 62 22.23 5.25 8.47
N ARG A 63 20.92 5.00 8.40
CA ARG A 63 20.40 3.85 7.65
C ARG A 63 20.96 3.95 6.23
N LYS A 64 21.56 2.88 5.73
CA LYS A 64 22.03 2.84 4.35
C LYS A 64 20.89 3.29 3.43
N PRO A 65 21.19 4.06 2.36
CA PRO A 65 20.19 4.39 1.35
C PRO A 65 19.41 3.14 0.96
N ARG A 66 18.10 3.28 0.72
CA ARG A 66 17.22 2.16 0.35
C ARG A 66 17.69 1.34 -0.85
N ALA A 67 18.70 1.83 -1.59
CA ALA A 67 19.37 1.11 -2.66
C ALA A 67 19.95 -0.26 -2.25
N ASP A 68 20.38 -0.42 -0.99
CA ASP A 68 20.97 -1.67 -0.50
C ASP A 68 19.96 -2.62 0.16
N LEU A 69 18.67 -2.23 0.25
CA LEU A 69 17.62 -3.13 0.73
C LEU A 69 17.20 -4.06 -0.42
N PRO A 70 16.91 -5.35 -0.13
CA PRO A 70 16.22 -6.20 -1.10
C PRO A 70 15.00 -5.45 -1.63
N LYS A 71 14.85 -5.42 -2.97
CA LYS A 71 13.68 -4.80 -3.60
C LYS A 71 12.42 -5.30 -2.89
N PRO A 72 11.44 -4.42 -2.61
CA PRO A 72 10.19 -4.84 -2.00
C PRO A 72 9.67 -6.07 -2.75
N ILE A 73 9.43 -7.16 -2.01
CA ILE A 73 8.86 -8.36 -2.60
C ILE A 73 7.58 -7.91 -3.31
N PRO A 74 7.41 -8.21 -4.61
CA PRO A 74 6.19 -7.83 -5.32
C PRO A 74 5.00 -8.36 -4.51
N PRO A 75 3.92 -7.55 -4.36
CA PRO A 75 2.75 -7.99 -3.61
C PRO A 75 2.31 -9.35 -4.16
N LYS A 76 2.04 -10.31 -3.28
CA LYS A 76 1.43 -11.58 -3.70
C LYS A 76 0.03 -11.27 -4.19
N ILE A 77 -0.13 -11.13 -5.50
CA ILE A 77 -1.43 -10.89 -6.15
C ILE A 77 -2.24 -12.18 -6.06
N SER A 78 -3.47 -12.10 -5.53
CA SER A 78 -4.36 -13.27 -5.47
C SER A 78 -4.77 -13.71 -6.88
N PRO A 79 -5.17 -14.98 -7.08
CA PRO A 79 -5.69 -15.44 -8.37
C PRO A 79 -6.82 -14.54 -8.89
N ALA A 80 -7.75 -14.13 -8.02
CA ALA A 80 -8.84 -13.22 -8.37
C ALA A 80 -8.35 -11.84 -8.83
N ALA A 81 -7.38 -11.25 -8.12
CA ALA A 81 -6.80 -9.96 -8.52
C ALA A 81 -6.05 -10.06 -9.86
N ARG A 82 -5.41 -11.21 -10.13
CA ARG A 82 -4.76 -11.47 -11.42
C ARG A 82 -5.78 -11.59 -12.55
N THR A 83 -6.91 -12.27 -12.31
CA THR A 83 -8.01 -12.36 -13.28
C THR A 83 -8.57 -10.99 -13.61
N LEU A 84 -8.81 -10.14 -12.61
CA LEU A 84 -9.33 -8.78 -12.83
C LEU A 84 -8.37 -7.91 -13.64
N LEU A 85 -7.05 -8.02 -13.42
CA LEU A 85 -6.06 -7.31 -14.23
C LEU A 85 -6.12 -7.74 -15.70
N LEU A 86 -6.23 -9.05 -15.96
CA LEU A 86 -6.32 -9.58 -17.32
C LEU A 86 -7.61 -9.13 -18.00
N VAL A 87 -8.75 -9.13 -17.29
CA VAL A 87 -10.01 -8.65 -17.84
C VAL A 87 -9.91 -7.17 -18.21
N ALA A 88 -9.34 -6.33 -17.34
CA ALA A 88 -9.16 -4.91 -17.65
C ALA A 88 -8.20 -4.66 -18.84
N GLU A 89 -7.23 -5.55 -19.05
CA GLU A 89 -6.33 -5.48 -20.21
C GLU A 89 -7.02 -5.94 -21.50
N LEU A 90 -7.88 -6.96 -21.40
CA LEU A 90 -8.73 -7.40 -22.51
C LEU A 90 -9.75 -6.33 -22.92
N GLU A 91 -10.38 -5.64 -21.97
CA GLU A 91 -11.29 -4.52 -22.25
C GLU A 91 -10.57 -3.43 -23.06
N LYS A 92 -9.36 -3.04 -22.62
CA LYS A 92 -8.54 -2.05 -23.34
C LYS A 92 -8.13 -2.51 -24.74
N LEU A 93 -7.90 -3.82 -24.92
CA LEU A 93 -7.60 -4.38 -26.23
C LEU A 93 -8.81 -4.37 -27.16
N MET A 94 -10.01 -4.56 -26.62
CA MET A 94 -11.26 -4.46 -27.39
C MET A 94 -11.58 -3.02 -27.81
N ASP A 95 -11.15 -2.02 -27.04
CA ASP A 95 -11.29 -0.60 -27.39
C ASP A 95 -10.25 -0.11 -28.41
N ASN A 96 -9.26 -0.93 -28.78
CA ASN A 96 -8.20 -0.52 -29.70
C ASN A 96 -8.72 -0.49 -31.16
N PRO A 97 -8.68 0.67 -31.84
CA PRO A 97 -9.22 0.81 -33.20
C PRO A 97 -8.48 -0.02 -34.26
N GLU A 98 -7.17 -0.27 -34.08
CA GLU A 98 -6.39 -1.11 -34.99
C GLU A 98 -6.82 -2.58 -34.87
N VAL A 99 -7.07 -3.03 -33.64
CA VAL A 99 -7.56 -4.39 -33.35
C VAL A 99 -8.96 -4.57 -33.93
N LEU A 100 -9.85 -3.58 -33.74
CA LEU A 100 -11.18 -3.59 -34.32
C LEU A 100 -11.16 -3.64 -35.85
N ALA A 101 -10.29 -2.85 -36.49
CA ALA A 101 -10.14 -2.85 -37.95
C ALA A 101 -9.65 -4.21 -38.48
N LEU A 102 -8.68 -4.84 -37.80
CA LEU A 102 -8.21 -6.20 -38.14
C LEU A 102 -9.32 -7.23 -37.99
N LEU A 103 -10.10 -7.17 -36.92
CA LEU A 103 -11.24 -8.07 -36.69
C LEU A 103 -12.32 -7.89 -37.76
N GLN A 104 -12.65 -6.66 -38.15
CA GLN A 104 -13.59 -6.38 -39.23
C GLN A 104 -13.11 -6.96 -40.55
N ASN A 105 -11.83 -6.77 -40.92
CA ASN A 105 -11.24 -7.34 -42.13
C ASN A 105 -11.25 -8.87 -42.11
N LEU A 106 -11.02 -9.50 -40.96
CA LEU A 106 -11.12 -10.96 -40.79
C LEU A 106 -12.56 -11.47 -40.94
N VAL A 107 -13.55 -10.74 -40.44
CA VAL A 107 -14.97 -11.09 -40.61
C VAL A 107 -15.37 -10.94 -42.08
N ILE A 108 -15.03 -9.81 -42.71
CA ILE A 108 -15.33 -9.54 -44.13
C ILE A 108 -14.67 -10.57 -45.06
N SER A 109 -13.41 -10.95 -44.80
CA SER A 109 -12.70 -11.96 -45.60
C SER A 109 -13.25 -13.38 -45.42
N LYS A 110 -13.85 -13.69 -44.25
CA LYS A 110 -14.53 -14.97 -44.03
C LYS A 110 -15.91 -15.00 -44.70
N THR A 111 -16.69 -13.92 -44.62
CA THR A 111 -18.02 -13.85 -45.25
C THR A 111 -17.94 -13.86 -46.78
N SER A 112 -16.93 -13.22 -47.36
CA SER A 112 -16.68 -13.26 -48.81
C SER A 112 -16.26 -14.65 -49.32
N LYS A 113 -15.52 -15.44 -48.54
CA LYS A 113 -15.21 -16.84 -48.88
C LYS A 113 -16.42 -17.77 -48.82
N ILE A 114 -17.35 -17.54 -47.89
CA ILE A 114 -18.57 -18.34 -47.75
C ILE A 114 -19.54 -18.04 -48.91
N PHE A 115 -19.69 -16.77 -49.30
CA PHE A 115 -20.56 -16.38 -50.41
C PHE A 115 -20.11 -16.94 -51.78
N THR A 116 -18.80 -17.18 -51.97
CA THR A 116 -18.28 -17.78 -53.21
C THR A 116 -18.43 -19.31 -53.28
N SER A 117 -18.73 -20.00 -52.17
CA SER A 117 -18.89 -21.46 -52.13
C SER A 117 -20.32 -21.97 -52.33
N GLU A 118 -21.31 -21.09 -52.47
CA GLU A 118 -22.72 -21.47 -52.70
C GLU A 118 -23.21 -21.23 -54.15
N GLN A 119 -22.32 -20.89 -55.09
CA GLN A 119 -22.66 -20.59 -56.50
C GLN A 119 -22.09 -21.58 -57.54
N THR A 120 -21.73 -22.80 -57.13
CA THR A 120 -21.35 -23.90 -58.03
C THR A 120 -22.30 -25.08 -57.92
#